data_AF-A0A328Z4P6-F1
#
_entry.id   AF-A0A328Z4P6-F1
#
_cell.length_a   1.000
_cell.length_b   1.000
_cell.length_c   1.000
_cell.angle_alpha   90.00
_cell.angle_beta   90.00
_cell.angle_gamma   90.00
#
_symmetry.space_group_name_H-M   'P 1'
#
loop_
_entity.id
_entity.type
_entity.pdbx_description
1 polymer ?
#
loop_
_entity_poly.entity_id
_entity_poly.type
_entity_poly.pdbx_seq_one_letter_code
_entity_poly.pdbx_strand_id
1 'polypeptide(L)'
;MDPPRPQAWAGKSPQDILARLPPGRADPMHVLDTLIGLFNTRHTAREKTVSHKTRHERARFLRRFFLDLKGKAGFRTVPDPRNLGQKHLHAMVQVWQREQLAPATIQTYLSFLRGLASWMNKPGFVRPPERYGLSLEEYQRHEAAQHDKSWSAHGIDVEDVLAQVAQYDARIAASMRLAKVLALRRKESVMFRPFEHVVAFEQTGLPAEQRKADEYVWTKGKGGRVRWVAIETDAQRDAVALARSLATSRDAHMGDPALSLKRNLRRLDYAFEKFGITKRLAGTTGHGLRHGNVNDLYEDITGVPSPVRGGGPVAPELDRAARLAVAARAGHSRMRASTAYIGAISSPSANQSQVA
;
A
#
# COMPACT_ATOMS: atom_id res chain seq x y z
N MET A 1 17.24 -7.48 -6.04
CA MET A 1 18.54 -6.79 -6.09
C MET A 1 18.45 -5.82 -7.24
N ASP A 2 18.79 -4.55 -7.04
CA ASP A 2 18.97 -3.66 -8.19
C ASP A 2 20.27 -4.07 -8.88
N PRO A 3 20.35 -4.03 -10.22
CA PRO A 3 21.59 -4.35 -10.90
C PRO A 3 22.70 -3.41 -10.42
N PRO A 4 23.93 -3.92 -10.21
CA PRO A 4 25.05 -3.06 -9.85
C PRO A 4 25.24 -1.98 -10.91
N ARG A 5 25.70 -0.81 -10.47
CA ARG A 5 26.01 0.30 -11.37
C ARG A 5 26.99 -0.22 -12.44
N PRO A 6 26.73 -0.02 -13.75
CA PRO A 6 27.61 -0.52 -14.80
C PRO A 6 29.05 -0.05 -14.57
N GLN A 7 30.04 -0.93 -14.78
CA GLN A 7 31.46 -0.60 -14.61
C GLN A 7 31.86 0.60 -15.47
N ALA A 8 31.25 0.74 -16.66
CA ALA A 8 31.44 1.88 -17.55
C ALA A 8 31.04 3.24 -16.93
N TRP A 9 30.28 3.25 -15.82
CA TRP A 9 29.84 4.45 -15.11
C TRP A 9 30.69 4.75 -13.86
N ALA A 10 31.68 3.92 -13.54
CA ALA A 10 32.59 4.14 -12.42
C ALA A 10 33.34 5.47 -12.57
N GLY A 11 33.46 6.22 -11.48
CA GLY A 11 34.15 7.52 -11.44
C GLY A 11 33.46 8.67 -12.20
N LYS A 12 32.32 8.45 -12.87
CA LYS A 12 31.65 9.47 -13.70
C LYS A 12 30.47 10.11 -12.99
N SER A 13 30.29 11.41 -13.18
CA SER A 13 29.06 12.08 -12.74
C SER A 13 27.87 11.65 -13.60
N PRO A 14 26.63 11.81 -13.12
CA PRO A 14 25.45 11.62 -13.96
C PRO A 14 25.47 12.49 -15.22
N GLN A 15 26.02 13.71 -15.15
CA GLN A 15 26.17 14.58 -16.32
C GLN A 15 27.11 13.96 -17.36
N ASP A 16 28.27 13.44 -16.95
CA ASP A 16 29.25 12.82 -17.86
C ASP A 16 28.68 11.59 -18.57
N ILE A 17 27.86 10.82 -17.86
CA ILE A 17 27.20 9.63 -18.41
C ILE A 17 26.16 10.05 -19.46
N LEU A 18 25.34 11.06 -19.16
CA LEU A 18 24.32 11.55 -20.09
C LEU A 18 24.91 12.32 -21.29
N ALA A 19 26.07 12.96 -21.13
CA ALA A 19 26.78 13.66 -22.21
C ALA A 19 27.19 12.71 -23.35
N ARG A 20 27.43 11.43 -23.03
CA ARG A 20 27.73 10.36 -24.01
C ARG A 20 26.52 9.95 -24.85
N LEU A 21 25.33 10.39 -24.48
CA LEU A 21 24.09 10.15 -25.20
C LEU A 21 23.56 11.48 -25.75
N PRO A 22 24.16 12.05 -26.81
CA PRO A 22 23.76 13.37 -27.30
C PRO A 22 22.31 13.38 -27.79
N PRO A 23 21.50 14.40 -27.43
CA PRO A 23 20.13 14.54 -27.93
C PRO A 23 20.06 14.47 -29.46
N GLY A 24 19.06 13.76 -29.99
CA GLY A 24 18.86 13.61 -31.43
C GLY A 24 19.76 12.58 -32.13
N ARG A 25 20.79 12.05 -31.45
CA ARG A 25 21.66 10.98 -31.97
C ARG A 25 21.53 9.66 -31.19
N ALA A 26 21.27 9.75 -29.89
CA ALA A 26 21.05 8.58 -29.06
C ALA A 26 19.60 8.07 -29.16
N ASP A 27 19.41 6.75 -29.04
CA ASP A 27 18.08 6.15 -28.89
C ASP A 27 17.37 6.71 -27.63
N PRO A 28 16.18 7.31 -27.77
CA PRO A 28 15.40 7.81 -26.64
C PRO A 28 15.16 6.80 -25.52
N MET A 29 14.99 5.51 -25.85
CA MET A 29 14.76 4.48 -24.84
C MET A 29 16.03 4.17 -24.05
N HIS A 30 17.20 4.16 -24.71
CA HIS A 30 18.49 4.08 -24.03
C HIS A 30 18.70 5.27 -23.07
N VAL A 31 18.37 6.49 -23.49
CA VAL A 31 18.45 7.69 -22.64
C VAL A 31 17.55 7.53 -21.41
N LEU A 32 16.32 7.04 -21.60
CA LEU A 32 15.38 6.79 -20.50
C LEU A 32 15.92 5.75 -19.51
N ASP A 33 16.43 4.63 -20.00
CA ASP A 33 16.98 3.58 -19.15
C ASP A 33 18.22 4.03 -18.37
N THR A 34 19.02 4.92 -18.97
CA THR A 34 20.14 5.57 -18.29
C THR A 34 19.65 6.46 -17.14
N LEU A 35 18.64 7.29 -17.36
CA LEU A 35 18.02 8.11 -16.31
C LEU A 35 17.43 7.26 -15.18
N ILE A 36 16.75 6.16 -15.53
CA ILE A 36 16.21 5.20 -14.56
C ILE A 36 17.35 4.59 -13.72
N GLY A 37 18.43 4.13 -14.35
CA GLY A 37 19.59 3.56 -13.66
C GLY A 37 20.26 4.54 -12.70
N LEU A 38 20.36 5.81 -13.09
CA LEU A 38 21.01 6.85 -12.29
C LEU A 38 20.17 7.31 -11.09
N PHE A 39 18.85 7.44 -11.26
CA PHE A 39 18.05 8.25 -10.34
C PHE A 39 16.81 7.57 -9.76
N ASN A 40 16.43 6.38 -10.21
CA ASN A 40 15.16 5.77 -9.79
C ASN A 40 15.11 5.39 -8.31
N THR A 41 16.25 5.29 -7.63
CA THR A 41 16.31 5.11 -6.17
C THR A 41 15.83 6.33 -5.40
N ARG A 42 15.84 7.52 -6.00
CA ARG A 42 15.49 8.79 -5.34
C ARG A 42 13.97 8.93 -5.17
N HIS A 43 13.56 9.38 -3.99
CA HIS A 43 12.18 9.81 -3.75
C HIS A 43 11.94 11.19 -4.39
N THR A 44 10.74 11.39 -4.95
CA THR A 44 10.41 12.58 -5.77
C THR A 44 10.24 13.88 -4.98
N ALA A 45 10.41 13.85 -3.65
CA ALA A 45 10.04 14.96 -2.75
C ALA A 45 10.69 14.90 -1.36
N ARG A 46 11.47 13.86 -1.07
CA ARG A 46 12.09 13.65 0.25
C ARG A 46 13.48 13.11 0.04
N GLU A 47 14.38 13.41 0.95
CA GLU A 47 15.73 12.84 0.97
C GLU A 47 15.69 11.42 1.54
N LYS A 48 15.21 10.48 0.73
CA LYS A 48 15.19 9.05 1.07
C LYS A 48 15.16 8.19 -0.17
N THR A 49 15.48 6.92 0.01
CA THR A 49 15.33 5.92 -1.04
C THR A 49 13.88 5.43 -1.15
N VAL A 50 13.46 5.08 -2.37
CA VAL A 50 12.17 4.43 -2.62
C VAL A 50 12.30 2.91 -2.61
N SER A 51 11.19 2.22 -2.33
CA SER A 51 11.17 0.75 -2.30
C SER A 51 11.46 0.12 -3.67
N HIS A 52 11.92 -1.15 -3.70
CA HIS A 52 12.04 -1.92 -4.96
C HIS A 52 10.74 -1.93 -5.77
N LYS A 53 9.58 -2.06 -5.11
CA LYS A 53 8.28 -2.03 -5.78
C LYS A 53 8.05 -0.71 -6.51
N THR A 54 8.31 0.42 -5.83
CA THR A 54 8.17 1.76 -6.42
C THR A 54 9.11 1.96 -7.59
N ARG A 55 10.37 1.52 -7.48
CA ARG A 55 11.35 1.57 -8.57
C ARG A 55 10.85 0.78 -9.80
N HIS A 56 10.39 -0.44 -9.57
CA HIS A 56 9.88 -1.33 -10.60
C HIS A 56 8.65 -0.75 -11.31
N GLU A 57 7.65 -0.28 -10.55
CA GLU A 57 6.42 0.32 -11.08
C GLU A 57 6.72 1.60 -11.86
N ARG A 58 7.59 2.48 -11.33
CA ARG A 58 8.01 3.71 -12.00
C ARG A 58 8.73 3.41 -13.31
N ALA A 59 9.70 2.50 -13.30
CA ALA A 59 10.45 2.14 -14.51
C ALA A 59 9.54 1.52 -15.58
N ARG A 60 8.65 0.60 -15.19
CA ARG A 60 7.66 0.02 -16.09
C ARG A 60 6.74 1.08 -16.70
N PHE A 61 6.20 1.97 -15.86
CA PHE A 61 5.34 3.06 -16.31
C PHE A 61 6.08 3.98 -17.28
N LEU A 62 7.28 4.45 -16.94
CA LEU A 62 8.02 5.39 -17.77
C LEU A 62 8.31 4.80 -19.16
N ARG A 63 8.77 3.55 -19.23
CA ARG A 63 8.99 2.88 -20.52
C ARG A 63 7.69 2.80 -21.33
N ARG A 64 6.59 2.41 -20.69
CA ARG A 64 5.29 2.34 -21.35
C ARG A 64 4.79 3.71 -21.81
N PHE A 65 4.98 4.75 -21.01
CA PHE A 65 4.60 6.13 -21.33
C PHE A 65 5.26 6.61 -22.62
N PHE A 66 6.57 6.39 -22.79
CA PHE A 66 7.28 6.79 -24.01
C PHE A 66 6.84 6.00 -25.25
N LEU A 67 6.56 4.70 -25.09
CA LEU A 67 6.00 3.90 -26.18
C LEU A 67 4.57 4.31 -26.53
N ASP A 68 3.72 4.60 -25.54
CA ASP A 68 2.34 5.02 -25.73
C ASP A 68 2.25 6.44 -26.34
N LEU A 69 3.27 7.31 -26.17
CA LEU A 69 3.33 8.56 -26.93
C LEU A 69 3.27 8.30 -28.43
N LYS A 70 4.02 7.30 -28.92
CA LYS A 70 3.98 6.90 -30.33
C LYS A 70 2.72 6.09 -30.65
N GLY A 71 2.45 5.06 -29.85
CA GLY A 71 1.42 4.06 -30.17
C GLY A 71 -0.02 4.52 -29.92
N LYS A 72 -0.25 5.50 -29.05
CA LYS A 72 -1.59 5.90 -28.61
C LYS A 72 -1.86 7.40 -28.69
N ALA A 73 -0.83 8.23 -28.52
CA ALA A 73 -0.97 9.68 -28.48
C ALA A 73 -0.65 10.37 -29.83
N GLY A 74 -0.37 9.59 -30.89
CA GLY A 74 -0.24 10.09 -32.26
C GLY A 74 1.10 10.75 -32.60
N PHE A 75 2.14 10.61 -31.75
CA PHE A 75 3.47 11.11 -32.10
C PHE A 75 4.16 10.15 -33.08
N ARG A 76 4.79 10.68 -34.14
CA ARG A 76 5.48 9.84 -35.15
C ARG A 76 6.63 9.03 -34.57
N THR A 77 7.34 9.62 -33.61
CA THR A 77 8.53 9.03 -32.97
C THR A 77 8.43 9.13 -31.45
N VAL A 78 9.18 8.27 -30.77
CA VAL A 78 9.39 8.40 -29.32
C VAL A 78 10.31 9.59 -29.08
N PRO A 79 9.92 10.60 -28.29
CA PRO A 79 10.79 11.75 -28.04
C PRO A 79 11.91 11.37 -27.07
N ASP A 80 13.08 12.01 -27.22
CA ASP A 80 14.11 12.00 -26.17
C ASP A 80 13.48 12.48 -24.84
N PRO A 81 13.70 11.79 -23.71
CA PRO A 81 13.16 12.21 -22.43
C PRO A 81 13.48 13.67 -22.06
N ARG A 82 14.66 14.16 -22.43
CA ARG A 82 15.10 15.53 -22.17
C ARG A 82 14.31 16.55 -22.98
N ASN A 83 13.71 16.13 -24.09
CA ASN A 83 12.87 16.94 -24.97
C ASN A 83 11.37 16.79 -24.69
N LEU A 84 11.00 16.16 -23.58
CA LEU A 84 9.62 16.11 -23.13
C LEU A 84 9.07 17.54 -22.93
N GLY A 85 7.83 17.73 -23.33
CA GLY A 85 7.15 19.03 -23.42
C GLY A 85 5.69 18.92 -23.01
N GLN A 86 5.02 20.04 -22.76
CA GLN A 86 3.63 20.04 -22.30
C GLN A 86 2.69 19.31 -23.26
N LYS A 87 2.91 19.42 -24.58
CA LYS A 87 2.15 18.68 -25.60
C LYS A 87 2.13 17.17 -25.39
N HIS A 88 3.24 16.59 -24.93
CA HIS A 88 3.36 15.15 -24.69
C HIS A 88 2.55 14.73 -23.46
N LEU A 89 2.60 15.53 -22.39
CA LEU A 89 1.85 15.28 -21.16
C LEU A 89 0.34 15.43 -21.40
N HIS A 90 -0.05 16.52 -22.07
CA HIS A 90 -1.44 16.75 -22.43
C HIS A 90 -2.00 15.60 -23.28
N ALA A 91 -1.32 15.23 -24.36
CA ALA A 91 -1.78 14.14 -25.22
C ALA A 91 -1.90 12.79 -24.48
N MET A 92 -0.96 12.48 -23.57
CA MET A 92 -1.06 11.26 -22.75
C MET A 92 -2.16 11.31 -21.70
N VAL A 93 -2.45 12.47 -21.11
CA VAL A 93 -3.61 12.64 -20.23
C VAL A 93 -4.90 12.40 -21.01
N GLN A 94 -5.01 12.89 -22.24
CA GLN A 94 -6.14 12.61 -23.13
C GLN A 94 -6.27 11.11 -23.45
N VAL A 95 -5.16 10.38 -23.63
CA VAL A 95 -5.19 8.91 -23.73
C VAL A 95 -5.76 8.30 -22.45
N TRP A 96 -5.29 8.73 -21.27
CA TRP A 96 -5.76 8.20 -19.99
C TRP A 96 -7.24 8.48 -19.72
N GLN A 97 -7.77 9.63 -20.16
CA GLN A 97 -9.19 9.95 -20.11
C GLN A 97 -10.01 9.01 -21.00
N ARG A 98 -9.59 8.82 -22.26
CA ARG A 98 -10.25 7.87 -23.18
C ARG A 98 -10.21 6.43 -22.69
N GLU A 99 -9.13 6.04 -22.01
CA GLU A 99 -8.99 4.73 -21.38
C GLU A 99 -9.68 4.63 -20.00
N GLN A 100 -10.33 5.70 -19.54
CA GLN A 100 -11.05 5.78 -18.27
C GLN A 100 -10.21 5.30 -17.09
N LEU A 101 -8.93 5.70 -17.04
CA LEU A 101 -8.06 5.31 -15.95
C LEU A 101 -8.57 5.87 -14.62
N ALA A 102 -8.55 5.03 -13.59
CA ALA A 102 -8.97 5.44 -12.25
C ALA A 102 -8.16 6.67 -11.74
N PRO A 103 -8.78 7.58 -10.96
CA PRO A 103 -8.11 8.78 -10.44
C PRO A 103 -6.80 8.49 -9.69
N ALA A 104 -6.78 7.38 -8.94
CA ALA A 104 -5.59 6.94 -8.23
C ALA A 104 -4.42 6.60 -9.18
N THR A 105 -4.71 6.03 -10.34
CA THR A 105 -3.73 5.69 -11.38
C THR A 105 -3.17 6.96 -12.02
N ILE A 106 -4.03 7.89 -12.44
CA ILE A 106 -3.63 9.18 -13.04
C ILE A 106 -2.70 9.95 -12.09
N GLN A 107 -3.07 10.10 -10.82
CA GLN A 107 -2.23 10.75 -9.80
C GLN A 107 -0.86 10.07 -9.63
N THR A 108 -0.83 8.74 -9.70
CA THR A 108 0.43 7.98 -9.59
C THR A 108 1.31 8.21 -10.81
N TYR A 109 0.74 8.20 -12.01
CA TYR A 109 1.45 8.46 -13.26
C TYR A 109 2.02 9.88 -13.30
N LEU A 110 1.22 10.89 -12.93
CA LEU A 110 1.70 12.27 -12.80
C LEU A 110 2.82 12.40 -11.76
N SER A 111 2.75 11.66 -10.64
CA SER A 111 3.82 11.61 -9.64
C SER A 111 5.11 11.00 -10.19
N PHE A 112 5.02 9.93 -11.00
CA PHE A 112 6.18 9.34 -11.67
C PHE A 112 6.80 10.28 -12.70
N LEU A 113 5.98 11.01 -13.47
CA LEU A 113 6.45 12.03 -14.40
C LEU A 113 7.13 13.20 -13.69
N ARG A 114 6.64 13.62 -12.50
CA ARG A 114 7.35 14.62 -11.66
C ARG A 114 8.73 14.13 -11.24
N GLY A 115 8.84 12.84 -10.92
CA GLY A 115 10.14 12.20 -10.66
C GLY A 115 11.08 12.30 -11.86
N LEU A 116 10.61 11.92 -13.05
CA LEU A 116 11.40 12.03 -14.29
C LEU A 116 11.81 13.49 -14.56
N ALA A 117 10.88 14.44 -14.42
CA ALA A 117 11.17 15.86 -14.63
C ALA A 117 12.25 16.39 -13.66
N SER A 118 12.19 15.99 -12.40
CA SER A 118 13.23 16.32 -11.41
C SER A 118 14.60 15.76 -11.79
N TRP A 119 14.68 14.54 -12.34
CA TRP A 119 15.96 13.96 -12.80
C TRP A 119 16.61 14.74 -13.94
N MET A 120 15.81 15.49 -14.70
CA MET A 120 16.24 16.32 -15.82
C MET A 120 16.34 17.80 -15.44
N ASN A 121 16.34 18.13 -14.14
CA ASN A 121 16.36 19.48 -13.60
C ASN A 121 15.23 20.39 -14.13
N LYS A 122 14.02 19.83 -14.28
CA LYS A 122 12.80 20.55 -14.69
C LYS A 122 11.73 20.51 -13.59
N PRO A 123 11.99 21.05 -12.38
CA PRO A 123 10.96 21.14 -11.34
C PRO A 123 9.77 21.97 -11.82
N GLY A 124 8.57 21.65 -11.36
CA GLY A 124 7.34 22.34 -11.79
C GLY A 124 6.88 22.03 -13.23
N PHE A 125 7.63 21.25 -14.01
CA PHE A 125 7.26 20.91 -15.38
C PHE A 125 5.92 20.18 -15.49
N VAL A 126 5.63 19.24 -14.57
CA VAL A 126 4.32 18.59 -14.53
C VAL A 126 3.34 19.48 -13.77
N ARG A 127 2.49 20.18 -14.54
CA ARG A 127 1.40 21.02 -14.05
C ARG A 127 0.31 20.25 -13.29
N PRO A 128 -0.56 20.95 -12.56
CA PRO A 128 -1.76 20.36 -11.97
C PRO A 128 -2.69 19.68 -13.00
N PRO A 129 -3.45 18.63 -12.61
CA PRO A 129 -4.33 17.86 -13.51
C PRO A 129 -5.29 18.71 -14.36
N GLU A 130 -5.88 19.75 -13.78
CA GLU A 130 -6.84 20.66 -14.42
C GLU A 130 -6.23 21.39 -15.63
N ARG A 131 -4.91 21.62 -15.63
CA ARG A 131 -4.19 22.23 -16.77
C ARG A 131 -4.08 21.31 -17.98
N TYR A 132 -4.46 20.05 -17.83
CA TYR A 132 -4.53 19.08 -18.92
C TYR A 132 -5.97 18.73 -19.33
N GLY A 133 -6.98 19.37 -18.74
CA GLY A 133 -8.40 19.13 -19.06
C GLY A 133 -9.06 18.02 -18.23
N LEU A 134 -8.47 17.63 -17.10
CA LEU A 134 -9.12 16.70 -16.16
C LEU A 134 -10.06 17.48 -15.23
N SER A 135 -11.30 16.99 -15.11
CA SER A 135 -12.24 17.39 -14.06
C SER A 135 -11.83 16.82 -12.70
N LEU A 136 -12.38 17.37 -11.62
CA LEU A 136 -12.07 16.94 -10.26
C LEU A 136 -12.35 15.44 -10.05
N GLU A 137 -13.45 14.92 -10.58
CA GLU A 137 -13.83 13.51 -10.48
C GLU A 137 -12.78 12.58 -11.11
N GLU A 138 -12.17 12.99 -12.21
CA GLU A 138 -11.19 12.18 -12.95
C GLU A 138 -9.83 12.07 -12.25
N TYR A 139 -9.49 12.96 -11.31
CA TYR A 139 -8.19 12.93 -10.63
C TYR A 139 -8.25 12.93 -9.10
N GLN A 140 -9.38 13.25 -8.48
CA GLN A 140 -9.50 13.28 -7.03
C GLN A 140 -9.55 11.86 -6.46
N ARG A 141 -8.79 11.64 -5.38
CA ARG A 141 -8.83 10.38 -4.65
C ARG A 141 -9.83 10.49 -3.50
N HIS A 142 -10.84 9.66 -3.52
CA HIS A 142 -11.67 9.40 -2.36
C HIS A 142 -10.96 8.35 -1.48
N GLU A 143 -10.30 8.82 -0.42
CA GLU A 143 -9.55 7.95 0.50
C GLU A 143 -10.46 7.29 1.55
N ALA A 144 -11.69 7.77 1.73
CA ALA A 144 -12.65 7.22 2.67
C ALA A 144 -13.26 5.91 2.19
N ALA A 145 -13.29 4.90 3.06
CA ALA A 145 -14.09 3.70 2.80
C ALA A 145 -15.57 4.08 2.68
N GLN A 146 -16.23 3.53 1.66
CA GLN A 146 -17.66 3.76 1.38
C GLN A 146 -18.52 2.58 1.84
N HIS A 147 -17.90 1.43 2.09
CA HIS A 147 -18.55 0.19 2.53
C HIS A 147 -17.56 -0.57 3.41
N ASP A 148 -18.08 -1.41 4.31
CA ASP A 148 -17.25 -2.35 5.04
C ASP A 148 -16.68 -3.40 4.07
N LYS A 149 -15.36 -3.61 4.15
CA LYS A 149 -14.61 -4.58 3.33
C LYS A 149 -14.24 -5.82 4.14
N SER A 150 -14.68 -5.91 5.39
CA SER A 150 -14.46 -7.06 6.27
C SER A 150 -15.10 -8.32 5.70
N TRP A 151 -14.54 -9.48 6.03
CA TRP A 151 -15.09 -10.75 5.54
C TRP A 151 -16.51 -11.00 6.07
N SER A 152 -16.77 -10.67 7.33
CA SER A 152 -18.09 -10.79 7.95
C SER A 152 -19.14 -9.95 7.23
N ALA A 153 -18.83 -8.70 6.83
CA ALA A 153 -19.74 -7.86 6.05
C ALA A 153 -20.07 -8.43 4.64
N HIS A 154 -19.25 -9.35 4.14
CA HIS A 154 -19.49 -10.07 2.90
C HIS A 154 -20.08 -11.48 3.11
N GLY A 155 -20.59 -11.77 4.32
CA GLY A 155 -21.24 -13.05 4.64
C GLY A 155 -20.28 -14.25 4.67
N ILE A 156 -18.98 -14.01 4.77
CA ILE A 156 -17.98 -15.08 4.85
C ILE A 156 -17.83 -15.51 6.31
N ASP A 157 -18.05 -16.81 6.57
CA ASP A 157 -17.65 -17.42 7.83
C ASP A 157 -16.12 -17.49 7.87
N VAL A 158 -15.52 -16.61 8.67
CA VAL A 158 -14.07 -16.47 8.77
C VAL A 158 -13.45 -17.73 9.38
N GLU A 159 -14.09 -18.34 10.37
CA GLU A 159 -13.50 -19.48 11.07
C GLU A 159 -13.57 -20.75 10.23
N ASP A 160 -14.67 -20.96 9.51
CA ASP A 160 -14.79 -22.08 8.56
C ASP A 160 -13.73 -21.99 7.45
N VAL A 161 -13.57 -20.83 6.80
CA VAL A 161 -12.54 -20.64 5.78
C VAL A 161 -11.13 -20.88 6.36
N LEU A 162 -10.85 -20.39 7.57
CA LEU A 162 -9.56 -20.62 8.22
C LEU A 162 -9.33 -22.09 8.56
N ALA A 163 -10.36 -22.84 8.91
CA ALA A 163 -10.29 -24.28 9.14
C ALA A 163 -9.99 -25.06 7.84
N GLN A 164 -10.70 -24.73 6.75
CA GLN A 164 -10.44 -25.32 5.43
C GLN A 164 -9.02 -24.99 4.92
N VAL A 165 -8.56 -23.75 5.10
CA VAL A 165 -7.19 -23.35 4.74
C VAL A 165 -6.18 -24.10 5.60
N ALA A 166 -6.46 -24.38 6.88
CA ALA A 166 -5.55 -25.11 7.76
C ALA A 166 -5.34 -26.56 7.31
N GLN A 167 -6.37 -27.22 6.80
CA GLN A 167 -6.27 -28.54 6.18
C GLN A 167 -5.41 -28.53 4.91
N TYR A 168 -5.43 -27.42 4.17
CA TYR A 168 -4.62 -27.24 2.96
C TYR A 168 -3.17 -26.86 3.26
N ASP A 169 -2.93 -25.90 4.15
CA ASP A 169 -1.61 -25.43 4.57
C ASP A 169 -1.72 -24.68 5.92
N ALA A 170 -1.27 -25.33 7.00
CA ALA A 170 -1.35 -24.80 8.35
C ALA A 170 -0.60 -23.47 8.55
N ARG A 171 0.53 -23.25 7.86
CA ARG A 171 1.30 -22.00 7.97
C ARG A 171 0.60 -20.83 7.30
N ILE A 172 -0.04 -21.09 6.16
CA ILE A 172 -0.88 -20.11 5.49
C ILE A 172 -2.08 -19.75 6.38
N ALA A 173 -2.77 -20.75 6.95
CA ALA A 173 -3.88 -20.50 7.87
C ALA A 173 -3.46 -19.67 9.09
N ALA A 174 -2.32 -20.01 9.71
CA ALA A 174 -1.75 -19.23 10.80
C ALA A 174 -1.40 -17.79 10.37
N SER A 175 -0.86 -17.59 9.17
CA SER A 175 -0.63 -16.24 8.61
C SER A 175 -1.93 -15.46 8.43
N MET A 176 -3.02 -16.11 8.02
CA MET A 176 -4.35 -15.47 7.91
C MET A 176 -4.93 -15.16 9.31
N ARG A 177 -4.84 -16.08 10.27
CA ARG A 177 -5.25 -15.89 11.67
C ARG A 177 -4.54 -14.69 12.31
N LEU A 178 -3.22 -14.60 12.17
CA LEU A 178 -2.44 -13.45 12.63
C LEU A 178 -2.89 -12.13 11.96
N ALA A 179 -3.20 -12.16 10.65
CA ALA A 179 -3.72 -10.99 9.96
C ALA A 179 -5.10 -10.55 10.49
N LYS A 180 -5.97 -11.51 10.84
CA LYS A 180 -7.29 -11.29 11.45
C LYS A 180 -7.17 -10.66 12.84
N VAL A 181 -6.38 -11.24 13.74
CA VAL A 181 -6.45 -10.86 15.17
C VAL A 181 -5.48 -9.74 15.56
N LEU A 182 -4.42 -9.50 14.78
CA LEU A 182 -3.43 -8.45 15.05
C LEU A 182 -3.47 -7.31 14.02
N ALA A 183 -4.42 -7.34 13.08
CA ALA A 183 -4.44 -6.46 11.92
C ALA A 183 -3.05 -6.38 11.25
N LEU A 184 -2.48 -7.53 10.85
CA LEU A 184 -1.23 -7.53 10.07
C LEU A 184 -1.52 -7.30 8.59
N ARG A 185 -0.60 -6.65 7.88
CA ARG A 185 -0.61 -6.61 6.42
C ARG A 185 -0.18 -7.98 5.88
N ARG A 186 -0.60 -8.32 4.67
CA ARG A 186 -0.20 -9.54 3.94
C ARG A 186 1.30 -9.90 4.07
N LYS A 187 2.19 -8.92 3.90
CA LYS A 187 3.63 -9.15 4.02
C LYS A 187 4.09 -9.30 5.47
N GLU A 188 3.46 -8.58 6.39
CA GLU A 188 3.77 -8.64 7.82
C GLU A 188 3.38 -10.01 8.39
N SER A 189 2.26 -10.59 7.98
CA SER A 189 1.86 -11.94 8.45
C SER A 189 2.78 -13.04 7.94
N VAL A 190 3.14 -13.02 6.65
CA VAL A 190 4.06 -14.03 6.07
C VAL A 190 5.48 -13.93 6.65
N MET A 191 5.95 -12.71 6.94
CA MET A 191 7.26 -12.51 7.57
C MET A 191 7.20 -12.51 9.10
N PHE A 192 6.06 -12.85 9.70
CA PHE A 192 5.94 -12.85 11.15
C PHE A 192 6.82 -13.95 11.74
N ARG A 193 7.68 -13.59 12.69
CA ARG A 193 8.57 -14.52 13.40
C ARG A 193 8.10 -14.64 14.84
N PRO A 194 7.34 -15.68 15.19
CA PRO A 194 6.59 -15.69 16.46
C PRO A 194 7.47 -15.67 17.72
N PHE A 195 8.71 -16.15 17.67
CA PHE A 195 9.63 -16.09 18.82
C PHE A 195 10.50 -14.81 18.87
N GLU A 196 10.68 -14.10 17.75
CA GLU A 196 11.43 -12.84 17.70
C GLU A 196 10.52 -11.60 17.78
N HIS A 197 9.30 -11.71 17.25
CA HIS A 197 8.37 -10.60 17.12
C HIS A 197 7.48 -10.41 18.34
N VAL A 198 7.36 -11.42 19.19
CA VAL A 198 6.61 -11.36 20.44
C VAL A 198 7.60 -11.16 21.57
N VAL A 199 7.38 -10.12 22.37
CA VAL A 199 8.25 -9.72 23.48
C VAL A 199 7.41 -9.34 24.68
N ALA A 200 8.01 -9.37 25.88
CA ALA A 200 7.38 -8.86 27.09
C ALA A 200 7.22 -7.33 27.02
N PHE A 201 6.24 -6.79 27.75
CA PHE A 201 5.97 -5.35 27.82
C PHE A 201 7.23 -4.52 28.16
N GLU A 202 8.06 -5.02 29.09
CA GLU A 202 9.28 -4.38 29.56
C GLU A 202 10.31 -4.19 28.44
N GLN A 203 10.24 -5.00 27.38
CA GLN A 203 11.12 -4.91 26.21
C GLN A 203 10.61 -3.91 25.16
N THR A 204 9.40 -3.37 25.31
CA THR A 204 8.80 -2.45 24.34
C THR A 204 9.37 -1.03 24.41
N GLY A 205 9.87 -0.64 25.59
CA GLY A 205 10.25 0.74 25.91
C GLY A 205 9.06 1.71 25.96
N LEU A 206 7.83 1.20 26.00
CA LEU A 206 6.63 2.02 26.17
C LEU A 206 6.48 2.45 27.65
N PRO A 207 5.93 3.64 27.92
CA PRO A 207 5.60 4.07 29.28
C PRO A 207 4.60 3.12 29.96
N ALA A 208 4.71 2.98 31.30
CA ALA A 208 3.90 2.03 32.09
C ALA A 208 2.39 2.26 31.93
N GLU A 209 1.95 3.52 31.79
CA GLU A 209 0.56 3.90 31.54
C GLU A 209 0.01 3.43 30.18
N GLN A 210 0.89 2.97 29.28
CA GLN A 210 0.51 2.37 27.99
C GLN A 210 0.50 0.84 28.03
N ARG A 211 0.76 0.22 29.19
CA ARG A 211 0.64 -1.24 29.37
C ARG A 211 -0.83 -1.65 29.22
N LYS A 212 -1.08 -2.58 28.30
CA LYS A 212 -2.38 -3.18 27.97
C LYS A 212 -2.36 -4.70 28.06
N ALA A 213 -1.17 -5.29 27.99
CA ALA A 213 -0.94 -6.73 28.03
C ALA A 213 0.46 -7.02 28.59
N ASP A 214 0.75 -8.29 28.86
CA ASP A 214 2.10 -8.71 29.28
C ASP A 214 3.01 -8.97 28.08
N GLU A 215 2.44 -9.42 26.96
CA GLU A 215 3.16 -9.64 25.70
C GLU A 215 2.66 -8.70 24.59
N TYR A 216 3.60 -8.31 23.73
CA TYR A 216 3.37 -7.44 22.59
C TYR A 216 4.01 -8.00 21.33
N VAL A 217 3.34 -7.78 20.21
CA VAL A 217 3.90 -7.98 18.88
C VAL A 217 4.54 -6.70 18.38
N TRP A 218 5.82 -6.74 18.03
CA TRP A 218 6.45 -5.71 17.21
C TRP A 218 6.34 -6.04 15.73
N THR A 219 6.04 -5.04 14.91
CA THR A 219 6.02 -5.21 13.46
C THR A 219 6.50 -3.97 12.74
N LYS A 220 7.28 -4.18 11.68
CA LYS A 220 7.85 -3.13 10.85
C LYS A 220 6.99 -2.91 9.61
N GLY A 221 6.21 -1.83 9.63
CA GLY A 221 5.32 -1.44 8.54
C GLY A 221 6.02 -0.80 7.34
N LYS A 222 5.21 -0.40 6.35
CA LYS A 222 5.67 0.32 5.16
C LYS A 222 6.46 1.57 5.57
N GLY A 223 7.69 1.70 5.08
CA GLY A 223 8.57 2.83 5.39
C GLY A 223 9.46 2.63 6.62
N GLY A 224 9.53 1.41 7.16
CA GLY A 224 10.47 1.04 8.22
C GLY A 224 10.03 1.40 9.63
N ARG A 225 8.79 1.85 9.80
CA ARG A 225 8.25 2.24 11.11
C ARG A 225 7.82 1.02 11.90
N VAL A 226 8.29 0.95 13.13
CA VAL A 226 7.86 -0.06 14.10
C VAL A 226 6.51 0.36 14.68
N ARG A 227 5.63 -0.61 14.94
CA ARG A 227 4.47 -0.45 15.81
C ARG A 227 4.37 -1.65 16.75
N TRP A 228 3.76 -1.40 17.90
CA TRP A 228 3.43 -2.39 18.92
C TRP A 228 1.96 -2.74 18.86
N VAL A 229 1.64 -4.03 18.98
CA VAL A 229 0.27 -4.54 19.09
C VAL A 229 0.21 -5.38 20.37
N ALA A 230 -0.57 -4.93 21.34
CA ALA A 230 -0.79 -5.66 22.59
C ALA A 230 -1.54 -6.98 22.32
N ILE A 231 -1.16 -8.05 23.03
CA ILE A 231 -1.84 -9.35 22.98
C ILE A 231 -2.85 -9.38 24.14
N GLU A 232 -4.01 -8.77 23.90
CA GLU A 232 -5.04 -8.48 24.93
C GLU A 232 -6.00 -9.68 25.09
N THR A 233 -6.34 -10.35 23.99
CA THR A 233 -7.41 -11.36 23.92
C THR A 233 -6.88 -12.80 23.80
N ASP A 234 -7.69 -13.78 24.20
CA ASP A 234 -7.35 -15.20 24.05
C ASP A 234 -7.16 -15.59 22.59
N ALA A 235 -8.00 -15.08 21.69
CA ALA A 235 -7.84 -15.30 20.25
C ALA A 235 -6.48 -14.81 19.69
N GLN A 236 -5.92 -13.73 20.27
CA GLN A 236 -4.57 -13.28 19.91
C GLN A 236 -3.49 -14.18 20.49
N ARG A 237 -3.63 -14.61 21.75
CA ARG A 237 -2.73 -15.57 22.41
C ARG A 237 -2.70 -16.90 21.64
N ASP A 238 -3.86 -17.43 21.28
CA ASP A 238 -4.00 -18.69 20.53
C ASP A 238 -3.38 -18.60 19.14
N ALA A 239 -3.59 -17.49 18.42
CA ALA A 239 -2.98 -17.29 17.11
C ALA A 239 -1.44 -17.24 17.19
N VAL A 240 -0.90 -16.61 18.24
CA VAL A 240 0.54 -16.56 18.49
C VAL A 240 1.07 -17.94 18.92
N ALA A 241 0.38 -18.66 19.79
CA ALA A 241 0.73 -20.01 20.21
C ALA A 241 0.75 -20.98 19.02
N LEU A 242 -0.27 -20.94 18.17
CA LEU A 242 -0.32 -21.71 16.92
C LEU A 242 0.88 -21.35 16.02
N ALA A 243 1.17 -20.06 15.84
CA ALA A 243 2.32 -19.63 15.06
C ALA A 243 3.64 -20.17 15.62
N ARG A 244 3.84 -20.11 16.95
CA ARG A 244 5.01 -20.68 17.64
C ARG A 244 5.12 -22.19 17.39
N SER A 245 4.00 -22.93 17.45
CA SER A 245 4.00 -24.39 17.23
C SER A 245 4.38 -24.81 15.80
N LEU A 246 4.16 -23.94 14.81
CA LEU A 246 4.43 -24.21 13.39
C LEU A 246 5.81 -23.72 12.91
N ALA A 247 6.49 -22.91 13.73
CA ALA A 247 7.80 -22.37 13.45
C ALA A 247 8.88 -23.44 13.64
N THR A 248 9.75 -23.61 12.65
CA THR A 248 10.80 -24.66 12.65
C THR A 248 12.06 -24.30 13.43
N SER A 249 12.21 -23.03 13.79
CA SER A 249 13.34 -22.49 14.55
C SER A 249 12.94 -21.19 15.24
N ARG A 250 13.78 -20.67 16.14
CA ARG A 250 13.52 -19.40 16.83
C ARG A 250 13.43 -18.20 15.89
N ASP A 251 14.18 -18.21 14.80
CA ASP A 251 14.21 -17.13 13.79
C ASP A 251 13.27 -17.38 12.60
N ALA A 252 12.57 -18.52 12.58
CA ALA A 252 11.66 -18.88 11.50
C ALA A 252 10.51 -17.89 11.38
N HIS A 253 10.21 -17.51 10.14
CA HIS A 253 9.01 -16.76 9.79
C HIS A 253 7.87 -17.70 9.38
N MET A 254 6.63 -17.22 9.33
CA MET A 254 5.47 -18.02 8.93
C MET A 254 5.49 -18.49 7.46
N GLY A 255 6.24 -17.84 6.58
CA GLY A 255 6.51 -18.36 5.24
C GLY A 255 7.33 -19.65 5.26
N ASP A 256 7.28 -20.41 4.17
CA ASP A 256 8.17 -21.56 3.96
C ASP A 256 9.63 -21.10 3.80
N PRO A 257 10.56 -21.52 4.68
CA PRO A 257 11.96 -21.09 4.63
C PRO A 257 12.69 -21.55 3.35
N ALA A 258 12.21 -22.60 2.68
CA ALA A 258 12.78 -23.05 1.41
C ALA A 258 12.41 -22.13 0.22
N LEU A 259 11.50 -21.18 0.43
CA LEU A 259 10.97 -20.32 -0.62
C LEU A 259 11.36 -18.85 -0.43
N SER A 260 11.64 -18.18 -1.55
CA SER A 260 11.76 -16.72 -1.55
C SER A 260 10.48 -16.05 -1.05
N LEU A 261 10.61 -14.85 -0.45
CA LEU A 261 9.47 -14.04 -0.03
C LEU A 261 8.43 -13.84 -1.14
N LYS A 262 8.86 -13.66 -2.40
CA LYS A 262 7.95 -13.52 -3.55
C LYS A 262 7.08 -14.77 -3.72
N ARG A 263 7.67 -15.96 -3.61
CA ARG A 263 6.94 -17.24 -3.72
C ARG A 263 6.02 -17.46 -2.52
N ASN A 264 6.48 -17.20 -1.30
CA ASN A 264 5.64 -17.28 -0.10
C ASN A 264 4.43 -16.34 -0.17
N LEU A 265 4.64 -15.10 -0.59
CA LEU A 265 3.57 -14.15 -0.81
C LEU A 265 2.60 -14.62 -1.90
N ARG A 266 3.07 -15.26 -2.98
CA ARG A 266 2.20 -15.81 -4.03
C ARG A 266 1.42 -17.04 -3.55
N ARG A 267 2.00 -17.90 -2.70
CA ARG A 267 1.28 -19.02 -2.07
C ARG A 267 0.11 -18.53 -1.22
N LEU A 268 0.31 -17.49 -0.42
CA LEU A 268 -0.78 -16.87 0.34
C LEU A 268 -1.87 -16.29 -0.58
N ASP A 269 -1.50 -15.56 -1.65
CA ASP A 269 -2.48 -15.06 -2.63
C ASP A 269 -3.26 -16.20 -3.29
N TYR A 270 -2.56 -17.28 -3.67
CA TYR A 270 -3.16 -18.43 -4.29
C TYR A 270 -4.13 -19.15 -3.33
N ALA A 271 -3.81 -19.23 -2.04
CA ALA A 271 -4.76 -19.76 -1.06
C ALA A 271 -6.04 -18.91 -1.01
N PHE A 272 -5.94 -17.58 -0.96
CA PHE A 272 -7.13 -16.72 -1.07
C PHE A 272 -7.90 -16.96 -2.38
N GLU A 273 -7.21 -17.09 -3.52
CA GLU A 273 -7.85 -17.41 -4.81
C GLU A 273 -8.57 -18.77 -4.78
N LYS A 274 -7.90 -19.81 -4.25
CA LYS A 274 -8.38 -21.20 -4.17
C LYS A 274 -9.63 -21.33 -3.31
N PHE A 275 -9.69 -20.61 -2.19
CA PHE A 275 -10.82 -20.60 -1.27
C PHE A 275 -11.84 -19.49 -1.60
N GLY A 276 -11.84 -18.99 -2.84
CA GLY A 276 -12.86 -18.05 -3.32
C GLY A 276 -12.77 -16.62 -2.79
N ILE A 277 -11.77 -16.29 -1.97
CA ILE A 277 -11.58 -14.96 -1.38
C ILE A 277 -10.91 -14.01 -2.40
N THR A 278 -11.67 -13.65 -3.42
CA THR A 278 -11.28 -12.66 -4.42
C THR A 278 -12.36 -11.60 -4.56
N LYS A 279 -11.99 -10.40 -4.99
CA LYS A 279 -12.96 -9.31 -5.14
C LYS A 279 -14.09 -9.67 -6.10
N ARG A 280 -13.80 -10.51 -7.10
CA ARG A 280 -14.79 -10.99 -8.08
C ARG A 280 -15.78 -11.99 -7.48
N LEU A 281 -15.31 -12.94 -6.67
CA LEU A 281 -16.15 -14.03 -6.16
C LEU A 281 -16.82 -13.68 -4.83
N ALA A 282 -16.11 -13.00 -3.94
CA ALA A 282 -16.55 -12.76 -2.57
C ALA A 282 -16.70 -11.27 -2.22
N GLY A 283 -16.53 -10.36 -3.19
CA GLY A 283 -16.58 -8.91 -2.96
C GLY A 283 -15.40 -8.33 -2.17
N THR A 284 -14.60 -9.17 -1.50
CA THR A 284 -13.45 -8.78 -0.67
C THR A 284 -12.16 -9.52 -1.05
N THR A 285 -11.08 -9.26 -0.32
CA THR A 285 -9.77 -9.89 -0.50
C THR A 285 -9.21 -10.30 0.86
N GLY A 286 -8.04 -10.93 0.91
CA GLY A 286 -7.33 -11.15 2.18
C GLY A 286 -7.08 -9.88 3.01
N HIS A 287 -7.14 -8.67 2.43
CA HIS A 287 -7.08 -7.43 3.20
C HIS A 287 -8.32 -7.20 4.08
N GLY A 288 -9.44 -7.84 3.78
CA GLY A 288 -10.69 -7.74 4.54
C GLY A 288 -10.56 -8.22 5.99
N LEU A 289 -9.71 -9.21 6.28
CA LEU A 289 -9.43 -9.64 7.67
C LEU A 289 -8.94 -8.49 8.54
N ARG A 290 -8.10 -7.64 7.97
CA ARG A 290 -7.59 -6.44 8.64
C ARG A 290 -8.67 -5.37 8.77
N HIS A 291 -9.54 -5.21 7.77
CA HIS A 291 -10.68 -4.29 7.87
C HIS A 291 -11.60 -4.69 9.03
N GLY A 292 -11.90 -5.99 9.18
CA GLY A 292 -12.66 -6.51 10.32
C GLY A 292 -12.05 -6.06 11.65
N ASN A 293 -10.79 -6.43 11.90
CA ASN A 293 -10.11 -6.11 13.17
C ASN A 293 -10.18 -4.63 13.57
N VAL A 294 -9.99 -3.72 12.62
CA VAL A 294 -9.94 -2.29 12.93
C VAL A 294 -11.32 -1.63 12.97
N ASN A 295 -12.33 -2.21 12.32
CA ASN A 295 -13.72 -1.82 12.53
C ASN A 295 -14.19 -2.29 13.90
N ASP A 296 -13.89 -3.54 14.29
CA ASP A 296 -14.19 -4.09 15.62
C ASP A 296 -13.53 -3.24 16.70
N LEU A 297 -12.25 -2.88 16.55
CA LEU A 297 -11.55 -2.00 17.50
C LEU A 297 -12.21 -0.61 17.65
N TYR A 298 -12.78 -0.05 16.59
CA TYR A 298 -13.50 1.23 16.70
C TYR A 298 -14.74 1.06 17.56
N GLU A 299 -15.49 -0.02 17.33
CA GLU A 299 -16.70 -0.36 18.05
C GLU A 299 -16.41 -0.68 19.52
N ASP A 300 -15.36 -1.44 19.82
CA ASP A 300 -14.91 -1.74 21.19
C ASP A 300 -14.61 -0.47 22.00
N ILE A 301 -14.05 0.56 21.36
CA ILE A 301 -13.70 1.82 22.03
C ILE A 301 -14.91 2.73 22.19
N THR A 302 -15.76 2.81 21.17
CA THR A 302 -16.83 3.81 21.10
C THR A 302 -18.18 3.29 21.58
N GLY A 303 -18.36 1.97 21.66
CA GLY A 303 -19.64 1.30 21.88
C GLY A 303 -20.59 1.37 20.68
N VAL A 304 -20.15 1.92 19.54
CA VAL A 304 -20.98 2.11 18.33
C VAL A 304 -20.24 1.57 17.12
N PRO A 305 -20.91 0.89 16.18
CA PRO A 305 -20.27 0.41 14.97
C PRO A 305 -19.52 1.52 14.22
N SER A 306 -18.50 1.15 13.43
CA SER A 306 -17.83 2.12 12.54
C SER A 306 -18.82 2.77 11.54
N PRO A 307 -18.52 3.97 11.00
CA PRO A 307 -19.38 4.61 10.00
C PRO A 307 -19.70 3.73 8.78
N VAL A 308 -18.74 2.96 8.26
CA VAL A 308 -18.98 2.02 7.14
C VAL A 308 -19.84 0.81 7.50
N ARG A 309 -20.09 0.58 8.79
CA ARG A 309 -21.04 -0.41 9.33
C ARG A 309 -22.37 0.24 9.78
N GLY A 310 -22.60 1.51 9.45
CA GLY A 310 -23.84 2.21 9.75
C GLY A 310 -23.93 2.82 11.15
N GLY A 311 -22.84 2.86 11.91
CA GLY A 311 -22.86 3.50 13.23
C GLY A 311 -23.02 5.02 13.16
N GLY A 312 -23.77 5.55 14.12
CA GLY A 312 -24.05 6.98 14.26
C GLY A 312 -22.87 7.79 14.81
N PRO A 313 -23.01 9.13 14.88
CA PRO A 313 -22.00 9.98 15.48
C PRO A 313 -21.84 9.69 16.98
N VAL A 314 -20.61 9.73 17.47
CA VAL A 314 -20.26 9.69 18.90
C VAL A 314 -19.63 11.01 19.33
N ALA A 315 -19.38 11.19 20.64
CA ALA A 315 -18.71 12.38 21.15
C ALA A 315 -17.38 12.65 20.40
N PRO A 316 -17.09 13.90 19.97
CA PRO A 316 -15.94 14.19 19.11
C PRO A 316 -14.60 13.69 19.66
N GLU A 317 -14.36 13.80 20.97
CA GLU A 317 -13.12 13.32 21.58
C GLU A 317 -13.03 11.79 21.62
N LEU A 318 -14.16 11.10 21.76
CA LEU A 318 -14.23 9.64 21.71
C LEU A 318 -13.97 9.12 20.29
N ASP A 319 -14.59 9.73 19.27
CA ASP A 319 -14.31 9.42 17.86
C ASP A 319 -12.83 9.67 17.54
N ARG A 320 -12.29 10.81 17.99
CA ARG A 320 -10.89 11.17 17.81
C ARG A 320 -9.95 10.12 18.40
N ALA A 321 -10.21 9.69 19.63
CA ALA A 321 -9.43 8.66 20.31
C ALA A 321 -9.50 7.31 19.57
N ALA A 322 -10.71 6.87 19.19
CA ALA A 322 -10.92 5.63 18.45
C ALA A 322 -10.21 5.66 17.08
N ARG A 323 -10.30 6.77 16.33
CA ARG A 323 -9.60 6.93 15.04
C ARG A 323 -8.08 6.89 15.18
N LEU A 324 -7.53 7.45 16.26
CA LEU A 324 -6.10 7.35 16.56
C LEU A 324 -5.70 5.91 16.86
N ALA A 325 -6.48 5.21 17.69
CA ALA A 325 -6.25 3.79 18.00
C ALA A 325 -6.31 2.92 16.74
N VAL A 326 -7.33 3.10 15.89
CA VAL A 326 -7.46 2.44 14.59
C VAL A 326 -6.26 2.72 13.69
N ALA A 327 -5.85 3.99 13.57
CA ALA A 327 -4.68 4.35 12.78
C ALA A 327 -3.41 3.66 13.32
N ALA A 328 -3.21 3.65 14.64
CA ALA A 328 -2.07 3.04 15.32
C ALA A 328 -2.05 1.50 15.14
N ARG A 329 -3.17 0.81 15.37
CA ARG A 329 -3.34 -0.63 15.12
C ARG A 329 -3.07 -0.95 13.65
N ALA A 330 -3.53 -0.08 12.75
CA ALA A 330 -3.24 -0.15 11.33
C ALA A 330 -1.81 0.33 10.96
N GLY A 331 -0.95 0.72 11.90
CA GLY A 331 0.42 1.15 11.61
C GLY A 331 0.49 2.41 10.74
N HIS A 332 -0.36 3.37 11.02
CA HIS A 332 -0.38 4.71 10.47
C HIS A 332 -0.20 5.73 11.59
N SER A 333 0.61 6.77 11.35
CA SER A 333 0.84 7.84 12.33
C SER A 333 -0.15 9.00 12.20
N ARG A 334 -1.04 8.95 11.20
CA ARG A 334 -1.98 10.03 10.89
C ARG A 334 -3.38 9.48 11.07
N MET A 335 -4.18 10.16 11.90
CA MET A 335 -5.56 9.81 12.17
C MET A 335 -6.39 9.63 10.90
N ARG A 336 -6.24 10.52 9.90
CA ARG A 336 -6.97 10.44 8.62
C ARG A 336 -6.79 9.11 7.86
N ALA A 337 -5.77 8.32 8.16
CA ALA A 337 -5.60 7.01 7.55
C ALA A 337 -6.64 5.99 8.05
N SER A 338 -7.23 6.20 9.23
CA SER A 338 -8.33 5.38 9.76
C SER A 338 -9.53 5.41 8.83
N THR A 339 -9.83 6.58 8.25
CA THR A 339 -10.95 6.82 7.32
C THR A 339 -10.97 5.87 6.12
N ALA A 340 -9.80 5.36 5.70
CA ALA A 340 -9.70 4.37 4.62
C ALA A 340 -10.17 2.96 5.02
N TYR A 341 -10.34 2.71 6.31
CA TYR A 341 -10.85 1.47 6.88
C TYR A 341 -12.28 1.61 7.39
N ILE A 342 -12.54 2.64 8.19
CA ILE A 342 -13.78 2.80 8.97
C ILE A 342 -14.75 3.85 8.37
N GLY A 343 -14.34 4.54 7.31
CA GLY A 343 -15.14 5.59 6.67
C GLY A 343 -15.03 6.95 7.35
N ALA A 344 -15.70 7.94 6.76
CA ALA A 344 -15.89 9.25 7.35
C ALA A 344 -17.20 9.25 8.13
N ILE A 345 -17.28 9.99 9.24
CA ILE A 345 -18.59 10.32 9.81
C ILE A 345 -19.26 11.25 8.81
N SER A 346 -20.40 10.82 8.28
CA SER A 346 -21.31 11.74 7.61
C SER A 346 -21.79 12.71 8.68
N SER A 347 -21.28 13.94 8.69
CA SER A 347 -22.01 15.02 9.35
C SER A 347 -23.41 15.03 8.73
N PRO A 348 -24.50 15.08 9.51
CA PRO A 348 -25.80 15.36 8.94
C PRO A 348 -25.68 16.72 8.24
N SER A 349 -25.54 16.70 6.92
CA SER A 349 -25.71 17.89 6.11
C SER A 349 -27.17 18.24 6.18
N ALA A 350 -27.44 19.53 6.35
CA ALA A 350 -28.76 20.14 6.37
C ALA A 350 -29.54 19.84 5.07
N ASN A 351 -30.09 18.64 4.99
CA ASN A 351 -30.96 18.18 3.90
C ASN A 351 -32.39 18.01 4.43
N GLN A 352 -32.87 19.06 5.10
CA GLN A 352 -34.29 19.34 5.31
C GLN A 352 -34.50 20.82 5.04
N SER A 353 -34.66 21.19 3.77
CA SER A 353 -35.35 22.41 3.31
C SER A 353 -35.36 22.42 1.78
N GLN A 354 -36.23 21.58 1.19
CA GLN A 354 -36.91 21.86 -0.08
C GLN A 354 -37.95 20.76 -0.33
N VAL A 355 -38.97 20.76 0.52
CA VAL A 355 -40.33 20.37 0.13
C VAL A 355 -41.25 21.43 0.73
N ALA A 356 -41.51 22.44 -0.07
CA ALA A 356 -42.70 23.29 -0.05
C ALA A 356 -42.79 23.96 -1.42
#